data_AF-A0A0F9BBR8-F1
#
_entry.id   AF-A0A0F9BBR8-F1
#
_cell.length_a   1.000
_cell.length_b   1.000
_cell.length_c   1.000
_cell.angle_alpha   90.00
_cell.angle_beta   90.00
_cell.angle_gamma   90.00
#
_symmetry.space_group_name_H-M   'P 1'
#
loop_
_entity.id
_entity.type
_entity.pdbx_description
1 polymer ?
#
loop_
_entity_poly.entity_id
_entity_poly.type
_entity_poly.pdbx_seq_one_letter_code
_entity_poly.pdbx_strand_id
1 'polypeptide(L)'
;MATRYQIVLRNQAGVQVAMFTTWRSLLYNLKLNDVGTYQLEIDGDLAVISQFVLDGQIEIGRRDQDASPAIDWYTDFAGFHRTESRRHNDIGASIYTSSGADYKHLLSRRAILFRDTTAGAGKSGPGETVMKEYVNENAGPGAVSPPRVFD
;
A
#
# COMPACT_ATOMS: atom_id res chain seq x y z
N MET A 1 7.60 -10.62 -26.20
CA MET A 1 6.98 -9.81 -25.15
C MET A 1 7.43 -10.31 -23.80
N ALA A 2 8.62 -9.91 -23.37
CA ALA A 2 9.18 -10.21 -22.06
C ALA A 2 8.85 -9.07 -21.10
N THR A 3 7.60 -9.00 -20.62
CA THR A 3 7.25 -8.13 -19.50
C THR A 3 8.02 -8.60 -18.26
N ARG A 4 8.71 -7.68 -17.59
CA ARG A 4 9.46 -7.96 -16.36
C ARG A 4 8.84 -7.19 -15.21
N TYR A 5 8.96 -7.78 -14.03
CA TYR A 5 8.47 -7.21 -12.79
C TYR A 5 9.60 -7.10 -11.77
N GLN A 6 9.46 -6.17 -10.85
CA GLN A 6 10.37 -5.97 -9.73
C GLN A 6 9.55 -5.58 -8.50
N ILE A 7 9.95 -6.07 -7.34
CA ILE A 7 9.42 -5.62 -6.05
C ILE A 7 10.46 -4.74 -5.38
N VAL A 8 10.05 -3.55 -4.96
CA VAL A 8 10.82 -2.66 -4.09
C VAL A 8 10.10 -2.57 -2.75
N LEU A 9 10.83 -2.84 -1.67
CA LEU A 9 10.33 -2.66 -0.31
C LEU A 9 10.92 -1.37 0.27
N ARG A 10 10.06 -0.58 0.90
CA ARG A 10 10.46 0.57 1.70
C ARG A 10 9.94 0.44 3.12
N ASN A 11 10.66 0.99 4.08
CA ASN A 11 10.17 1.08 5.45
C ASN A 11 9.07 2.15 5.58
N GLN A 12 8.56 2.34 6.80
CA GLN A 12 7.52 3.34 7.10
C GLN A 12 7.94 4.78 6.74
N ALA A 13 9.24 5.07 6.73
CA ALA A 13 9.79 6.38 6.36
C ALA A 13 10.03 6.53 4.84
N GLY A 14 9.70 5.53 4.02
CA GLY A 14 9.90 5.56 2.56
C GLY A 14 11.34 5.24 2.12
N VAL A 15 12.22 4.85 3.04
CA VAL A 15 13.59 4.42 2.70
C VAL A 15 13.54 3.01 2.13
N GLN A 16 14.14 2.81 0.95
CA GLN A 16 14.25 1.49 0.33
C GLN A 16 15.12 0.57 1.19
N VAL A 17 14.57 -0.59 1.56
CA VAL A 17 15.23 -1.60 2.41
C VAL A 17 15.53 -2.89 1.66
N ALA A 18 14.80 -3.18 0.57
CA ALA A 18 15.07 -4.32 -0.27
C ALA A 18 14.54 -4.12 -1.69
N MET A 19 15.10 -4.89 -2.62
CA MET A 19 14.66 -4.94 -4.01
C MET A 19 14.96 -6.32 -4.58
N PHE A 20 13.97 -6.96 -5.21
CA PHE A 20 14.13 -8.30 -5.77
C PHE A 20 13.19 -8.55 -6.96
N THR A 21 13.57 -9.51 -7.80
CA THR A 21 12.88 -9.85 -9.06
C THR A 21 12.41 -11.30 -9.09
N THR A 22 12.53 -12.02 -7.98
CA THR A 22 12.21 -13.44 -7.88
C THR A 22 11.27 -13.67 -6.71
N TRP A 23 10.17 -14.37 -6.98
CA TRP A 23 9.13 -14.72 -6.01
C TRP A 23 8.40 -15.97 -6.50
N ARG A 24 7.55 -16.55 -5.65
CA ARG A 24 6.72 -17.70 -6.00
C ARG A 24 5.46 -17.27 -6.75
N SER A 25 4.78 -16.26 -6.21
CA SER A 25 3.54 -15.74 -6.78
C SER A 25 3.39 -14.26 -6.49
N LEU A 26 2.86 -13.51 -7.45
CA LEU A 26 2.52 -12.10 -7.31
C LEU A 26 1.15 -11.87 -7.93
N LEU A 27 0.20 -11.44 -7.10
CA LEU A 27 -1.12 -11.00 -7.53
C LEU A 27 -1.33 -9.58 -7.04
N TYR A 28 -1.81 -8.70 -7.92
CA TYR A 28 -2.22 -7.36 -7.53
C TYR A 28 -3.38 -6.89 -8.40
N ASN A 29 -4.23 -6.07 -7.81
CA ASN A 29 -5.39 -5.50 -8.48
C ASN A 29 -5.33 -3.98 -8.36
N LEU A 30 -5.30 -3.32 -9.51
CA LEU A 30 -5.50 -1.88 -9.60
C LEU A 30 -6.99 -1.60 -9.71
N LYS A 31 -7.50 -0.76 -8.82
CA LYS A 31 -8.89 -0.27 -8.87
C LYS A 31 -8.86 1.25 -8.97
N LEU A 32 -9.79 1.84 -9.72
CA LEU A 32 -9.87 3.30 -9.83
C LEU A 32 -10.61 3.90 -8.62
N ASN A 33 -11.86 3.46 -8.41
CA ASN A 33 -12.80 4.01 -7.42
C ASN A 33 -12.90 3.19 -6.12
N ASP A 34 -11.95 2.28 -5.90
CA ASP A 34 -11.92 1.41 -4.74
C ASP A 34 -10.46 1.09 -4.38
N VAL A 35 -10.24 0.46 -3.23
CA VAL A 35 -8.91 0.10 -2.72
C VAL A 35 -8.34 -1.06 -3.53
N GLY A 36 -7.20 -0.84 -4.18
CA GLY A 36 -6.38 -1.88 -4.79
C GLY A 36 -5.67 -2.72 -3.75
N THR A 37 -5.35 -3.97 -4.09
CA THR A 37 -4.75 -4.94 -3.17
C THR A 37 -3.60 -5.67 -3.82
N TYR A 38 -2.68 -6.19 -3.02
CA TYR A 38 -1.67 -7.14 -3.48
C TYR A 38 -1.54 -8.33 -2.54
N GLN A 39 -1.04 -9.42 -3.10
CA GLN A 39 -0.58 -10.60 -2.39
C GLN A 39 0.71 -11.09 -3.05
N LEU A 40 1.75 -11.19 -2.25
CA LEU A 40 3.09 -11.63 -2.66
C LEU A 40 3.45 -12.89 -1.86
N GLU A 41 3.83 -13.95 -2.55
CA GLU A 41 4.37 -15.17 -1.93
C GLU A 41 5.85 -15.33 -2.27
N ILE A 42 6.67 -15.53 -1.23
CA ILE A 42 8.11 -15.80 -1.34
C ILE A 42 8.51 -16.98 -0.47
N ASP A 43 9.73 -17.48 -0.66
CA ASP A 43 10.31 -18.49 0.22
C ASP A 43 10.41 -17.98 1.66
N GLY A 44 9.89 -18.76 2.60
CA GLY A 44 9.74 -18.39 4.01
C GLY A 44 11.04 -18.29 4.79
N ASP A 45 12.16 -18.67 4.18
CA ASP A 45 13.50 -18.67 4.79
C ASP A 45 14.37 -17.49 4.31
N LEU A 46 13.82 -16.61 3.46
CA LEU A 46 14.55 -15.46 2.95
C LEU A 46 14.71 -14.37 4.02
N ALA A 47 15.93 -13.83 4.14
CA ALA A 47 16.24 -12.75 5.08
C ALA A 47 15.38 -11.48 4.86
N VAL A 48 14.90 -11.25 3.64
CA VAL A 48 14.04 -10.11 3.27
C VAL A 48 12.71 -10.10 4.03
N ILE A 49 12.26 -11.25 4.55
CA ILE A 49 11.00 -11.35 5.31
C ILE A 49 11.01 -10.41 6.51
N SER A 50 12.17 -10.24 7.17
CA SER A 50 12.33 -9.32 8.30
C SER A 50 12.07 -7.84 7.95
N GLN A 51 12.06 -7.49 6.67
CA GLN A 51 11.84 -6.13 6.18
C GLN A 51 10.35 -5.82 5.95
N PHE A 52 9.48 -6.83 5.97
CA PHE A 52 8.04 -6.62 5.93
C PHE A 52 7.56 -6.21 7.32
N VAL A 53 7.46 -4.89 7.52
CA VAL A 53 6.90 -4.30 8.73
C VAL A 53 5.51 -3.77 8.45
N LEU A 54 4.64 -3.76 9.45
CA LEU A 54 3.31 -3.14 9.35
C LEU A 54 3.45 -1.70 8.87
N ASP A 55 2.70 -1.30 7.83
CA ASP A 55 2.79 0.01 7.18
C ASP A 55 4.15 0.32 6.52
N GLY A 56 5.00 -0.69 6.33
CA GLY A 56 6.02 -0.66 5.29
C GLY A 56 5.38 -0.56 3.91
N GLN A 57 6.11 -0.02 2.95
CA GLN A 57 5.59 0.23 1.60
C GLN A 57 6.13 -0.83 0.63
N ILE A 58 5.28 -1.21 -0.32
CA ILE A 58 5.65 -2.04 -1.45
C ILE A 58 5.41 -1.27 -2.74
N GLU A 59 6.36 -1.35 -3.67
CA GLU A 59 6.21 -0.89 -5.04
C GLU A 59 6.40 -2.09 -5.97
N ILE A 60 5.46 -2.28 -6.90
CA ILE A 60 5.56 -3.25 -7.98
C ILE A 60 5.97 -2.47 -9.22
N GLY A 61 7.23 -2.60 -9.60
CA GLY A 61 7.75 -2.10 -10.86
C GLY A 61 7.39 -3.02 -12.02
N ARG A 62 7.05 -2.43 -13.16
CA ARG A 62 6.82 -3.14 -14.42
C ARG A 62 7.67 -2.51 -15.53
N ARG A 63 8.16 -3.35 -16.43
CA ARG A 63 8.93 -2.95 -17.62
C ARG A 63 8.54 -3.82 -18.80
N ASP A 64 8.53 -3.24 -20.00
CA ASP A 64 8.38 -3.99 -21.25
C ASP A 64 9.45 -3.55 -22.27
N GLN A 65 10.49 -4.36 -22.42
CA GLN A 65 11.59 -4.09 -23.36
C GLN A 65 11.22 -4.40 -24.81
N ASP A 66 10.21 -5.23 -25.04
CA ASP A 66 9.82 -5.67 -26.39
C ASP A 66 8.69 -4.80 -26.97
N ALA A 67 8.13 -3.88 -26.16
CA ALA A 67 7.18 -2.87 -26.63
C ALA A 67 7.85 -1.90 -27.62
N SER A 68 7.04 -1.30 -28.50
CA SER A 68 7.48 -0.26 -29.43
C SER A 68 6.62 1.01 -29.23
N PRO A 69 7.15 2.08 -28.63
CA PRO A 69 8.49 2.19 -28.05
C PRO A 69 8.69 1.31 -26.80
N ALA A 70 9.94 0.99 -26.47
CA ALA A 70 10.26 0.24 -25.26
C ALA A 70 9.82 1.05 -24.02
N ILE A 71 9.21 0.35 -23.06
CA ILE A 71 8.72 0.94 -21.81
C ILE A 71 9.76 0.64 -20.74
N ASP A 72 10.41 1.68 -20.20
CA ASP A 72 11.33 1.54 -19.07
C ASP A 72 10.58 1.24 -17.77
N TRP A 73 11.31 0.95 -16.69
CA TRP A 73 10.72 0.69 -15.38
C TRP A 73 9.82 1.83 -14.94
N TYR A 74 8.58 1.48 -14.60
CA TYR A 74 7.63 2.38 -13.95
C TYR A 74 6.93 1.64 -12.80
N THR A 75 6.42 2.40 -11.83
CA THR A 75 5.64 1.83 -10.72
C THR A 75 4.21 1.56 -11.21
N ASP A 76 3.83 0.29 -11.26
CA ASP A 76 2.50 -0.14 -11.67
C ASP A 76 1.55 -0.18 -10.47
N PHE A 77 2.06 -0.55 -9.29
CA PHE A 77 1.33 -0.56 -8.02
C PHE A 77 2.19 -0.03 -6.88
N ALA A 78 1.60 0.75 -5.97
CA ALA A 78 2.22 1.15 -4.72
C ALA A 78 1.20 1.06 -3.57
N GLY A 79 1.63 0.57 -2.42
CA GLY A 79 0.76 0.38 -1.28
C GLY A 79 1.48 0.05 0.02
N PHE A 80 0.70 -0.24 1.04
CA PHE A 80 1.19 -0.65 2.36
C PHE A 80 1.09 -2.15 2.54
N HIS A 81 2.14 -2.74 3.10
CA HIS A 81 2.08 -4.04 3.74
C HIS A 81 1.19 -3.97 4.99
N ARG A 82 0.27 -4.94 5.14
CA ARG A 82 -0.74 -4.92 6.21
C ARG A 82 -0.77 -6.18 7.05
N THR A 83 -0.60 -7.33 6.42
CA THR A 83 -0.67 -8.61 7.11
C THR A 83 0.25 -9.61 6.46
N GLU A 84 0.69 -10.57 7.25
CA GLU A 84 1.51 -11.68 6.83
C GLU A 84 0.89 -12.99 7.26
N SER A 85 1.18 -14.04 6.51
CA SER A 85 0.93 -15.41 6.93
C SER A 85 2.09 -16.31 6.54
N ARG A 86 2.28 -17.37 7.32
CA ARG A 86 3.28 -18.40 7.06
C ARG A 86 2.58 -19.74 6.96
N ARG A 87 2.94 -20.53 5.96
CA ARG A 87 2.44 -21.89 5.76
C ARG A 87 3.55 -22.81 5.30
N HIS A 88 3.41 -24.09 5.61
CA HIS A 88 4.22 -25.14 4.99
C HIS A 88 3.36 -25.81 3.93
N ASN A 89 3.95 -26.15 2.79
CA ASN A 89 3.28 -26.97 1.79
C ASN A 89 3.49 -28.48 2.07
N ASP A 90 2.88 -29.34 1.25
CA ASP A 90 2.91 -30.79 1.44
C ASP A 90 4.32 -31.40 1.37
N ILE A 91 5.29 -30.68 0.78
CA ILE A 91 6.70 -31.06 0.71
C ILE A 91 7.56 -30.42 1.81
N GLY A 92 6.95 -29.76 2.79
CA GLY A 92 7.62 -29.14 3.94
C GLY A 92 8.31 -27.81 3.65
N ALA A 93 8.16 -27.22 2.46
CA ALA A 93 8.74 -25.92 2.15
C ALA A 93 7.96 -24.79 2.85
N SER A 94 8.69 -23.91 3.52
CA SER A 94 8.17 -22.71 4.18
C SER A 94 7.80 -21.65 3.14
N ILE A 95 6.57 -21.16 3.20
CA ILE A 95 6.05 -20.10 2.32
C ILE A 95 5.63 -18.93 3.20
N TYR A 96 6.13 -17.75 2.86
CA TYR A 96 5.71 -16.49 3.44
C TYR A 96 4.83 -15.73 2.46
N THR A 97 3.66 -15.30 2.93
CA THR A 97 2.71 -14.50 2.17
C THR A 97 2.60 -13.12 2.81
N SER A 98 2.93 -12.08 2.04
CA SER A 98 2.66 -10.69 2.40
C SER A 98 1.42 -10.21 1.66
N SER A 99 0.47 -9.65 2.37
CA SER A 99 -0.72 -9.04 1.79
C SER A 99 -0.88 -7.59 2.24
N GLY A 100 -1.45 -6.79 1.35
CA GLY A 100 -1.68 -5.39 1.65
C GLY A 100 -2.55 -4.68 0.63
N ALA A 101 -2.61 -3.36 0.78
CA ALA A 101 -3.56 -2.51 0.09
C ALA A 101 -2.89 -1.23 -0.40
N ASP A 102 -3.40 -0.65 -1.47
CA ASP A 102 -2.90 0.61 -2.00
C ASP A 102 -3.10 1.78 -1.02
N TYR A 103 -2.54 2.94 -1.37
CA TYR A 103 -2.59 4.11 -0.50
C TYR A 103 -4.02 4.64 -0.23
N LYS A 104 -5.02 4.31 -1.06
CA LYS A 104 -6.42 4.69 -0.79
C LYS A 104 -6.97 4.00 0.45
N HIS A 105 -6.38 2.87 0.86
CA HIS A 105 -6.72 2.25 2.14
C HIS A 105 -6.51 3.19 3.34
N LEU A 106 -5.65 4.21 3.26
CA LEU A 106 -5.55 5.20 4.34
C LEU A 106 -6.86 5.95 4.58
N LEU A 107 -7.60 6.24 3.50
CA LEU A 107 -8.86 6.97 3.57
C LEU A 107 -9.95 6.16 4.28
N SER A 108 -9.89 4.83 4.21
CA SER A 108 -10.85 3.94 4.89
C SER A 108 -10.51 3.65 6.35
N ARG A 109 -9.30 4.00 6.83
CA ARG A 109 -8.85 3.65 8.21
C ARG A 109 -9.43 4.56 9.30
N ARG A 110 -9.84 5.78 8.97
CA ARG A 110 -10.29 6.80 9.93
C ARG A 110 -11.65 7.32 9.52
N ALA A 111 -12.64 7.18 10.40
CA ALA A 111 -13.94 7.80 10.22
C ALA A 111 -13.87 9.30 10.57
N ILE A 112 -14.62 10.11 9.82
CA ILE A 112 -14.84 11.52 10.13
C ILE A 112 -15.88 11.56 11.26
N LEU A 113 -15.42 11.80 12.48
CA LEU A 113 -16.25 11.77 13.71
C LEU A 113 -16.33 13.16 14.36
N PHE A 114 -16.54 14.20 13.56
CA PHE A 114 -16.83 15.53 14.07
C PHE A 114 -18.33 15.67 14.32
N ARG A 115 -18.71 16.48 15.32
CA ARG A 115 -20.11 16.81 15.58
C ARG A 115 -20.70 17.52 14.37
N ASP A 116 -21.93 17.15 14.01
CA ASP A 116 -22.69 17.81 12.95
C ASP A 116 -22.71 19.34 13.16
N THR A 117 -22.75 20.10 12.06
CA THR A 117 -22.69 21.58 12.02
C THR A 117 -21.36 22.23 12.43
N THR A 118 -20.32 21.47 12.83
CA THR A 118 -18.98 22.03 13.10
C THR A 118 -18.15 22.18 11.81
N ALA A 119 -17.12 23.04 11.85
CA ALA A 119 -16.18 23.23 10.73
C ALA A 119 -15.36 21.97 10.36
N GLY A 120 -15.28 20.99 11.28
CA GLY A 120 -14.69 19.68 11.01
C GLY A 120 -15.65 18.70 10.32
N ALA A 121 -16.96 18.91 10.45
CA ALA A 121 -18.00 18.08 9.82
C ALA A 121 -18.46 18.63 8.46
N GLY A 122 -18.47 19.96 8.30
CA GLY A 122 -18.89 20.63 7.08
C GLY A 122 -17.80 21.52 6.51
N LYS A 123 -17.43 21.29 5.25
CA LYS A 123 -16.44 22.05 4.50
C LYS A 123 -17.03 22.52 3.18
N SER A 124 -16.67 23.73 2.75
CA SER A 124 -17.15 24.35 1.52
C SER A 124 -16.00 24.96 0.72
N GLY A 125 -16.21 25.17 -0.58
CA GLY A 125 -15.18 25.66 -1.50
C GLY A 125 -14.85 24.64 -2.60
N PRO A 126 -13.72 24.80 -3.30
CA PRO A 126 -13.30 23.86 -4.33
C PRO A 126 -13.17 22.43 -3.77
N GLY A 127 -13.72 21.45 -4.49
CA GLY A 127 -13.74 20.06 -4.02
C GLY A 127 -12.35 19.49 -3.70
N GLU A 128 -11.32 19.90 -4.44
CA GLU A 128 -9.93 19.52 -4.19
C GLU A 128 -9.41 20.03 -2.83
N THR A 129 -9.72 21.29 -2.48
CA THR A 129 -9.39 21.86 -1.17
C THR A 129 -10.16 21.16 -0.06
N VAL A 130 -11.46 20.98 -0.24
CA VAL A 130 -12.33 20.28 0.72
C VAL A 130 -11.83 18.86 1.01
N MET A 131 -11.48 18.09 -0.04
CA MET A 131 -10.93 16.75 0.11
C MET A 131 -9.60 16.75 0.87
N LYS A 132 -8.69 17.67 0.56
CA LYS A 132 -7.39 17.80 1.23
C LYS A 132 -7.54 18.15 2.70
N GLU A 133 -8.46 19.04 3.04
CA GLU A 133 -8.73 19.41 4.43
C GLU A 133 -9.24 18.23 5.24
N TYR A 134 -10.21 17.46 4.72
CA TYR A 134 -10.67 16.25 5.40
C TYR A 134 -9.55 15.24 5.59
N VAL A 135 -8.71 15.02 4.58
CA VAL A 135 -7.55 14.11 4.70
C VAL A 135 -6.57 14.62 5.76
N ASN A 136 -6.20 15.89 5.74
CA ASN A 136 -5.25 16.48 6.68
C ASN A 136 -5.73 16.36 8.13
N GLU A 137 -7.01 16.65 8.39
CA GLU A 137 -7.59 16.59 9.72
C GLU A 137 -7.78 15.16 10.23
N ASN A 138 -7.97 14.15 9.36
CA ASN A 138 -8.31 12.79 9.80
C ASN A 138 -7.15 11.80 9.72
N ALA A 139 -6.26 11.95 8.74
CA ALA A 139 -5.18 11.01 8.44
C ALA A 139 -3.82 11.69 8.16
N GLY A 140 -3.78 13.02 8.09
CA GLY A 140 -2.55 13.79 7.87
C GLY A 140 -1.92 14.34 9.15
N PRO A 141 -0.94 15.26 9.02
CA PRO A 141 -0.23 15.86 10.15
C PRO A 141 -1.14 16.62 11.14
N GLY A 142 -2.30 17.11 10.68
CA GLY A 142 -3.30 17.77 11.52
C GLY A 142 -4.20 16.80 12.31
N ALA A 143 -3.96 15.49 12.23
CA ALA A 143 -4.85 14.51 12.84
C ALA A 143 -4.75 14.46 14.37
N VAL A 144 -5.85 14.80 15.04
CA VAL A 144 -6.01 14.61 16.50
C VAL A 144 -6.49 13.18 16.84
N SER A 145 -6.14 12.70 18.03
CA SER A 145 -6.55 11.39 18.54
C SER A 145 -8.07 11.30 18.76
N PRO A 146 -8.73 10.19 18.41
CA PRO A 146 -10.12 9.96 18.82
C PRO A 146 -10.19 9.76 20.35
N PRO A 147 -11.33 10.04 21.00
CA PRO A 147 -12.60 10.53 20.44
C PRO A 147 -12.59 12.04 20.21
N ARG A 148 -12.99 12.47 19.01
CA ARG A 148 -13.15 13.89 18.62
C ARG A 148 -14.49 14.48 19.06
N VAL A 149 -15.06 13.91 20.13
CA VAL A 149 -16.49 13.96 20.45
C VAL A 149 -16.78 14.92 21.62
N PHE A 150 -15.81 15.68 22.12
CA PHE A 150 -15.97 16.38 23.41
C PHE A 150 -15.33 17.77 23.49
N ASP A 151 -15.59 18.63 22.50
CA ASP A 151 -15.61 20.09 22.71
C ASP A 151 -17.01 20.63 22.36
#